data_AF-A0A4R5QJJ2-F1
#
_entry.id   AF-A0A4R5QJJ2-F1
#
_cell.length_a   1.000
_cell.length_b   1.000
_cell.length_c   1.000
_cell.angle_alpha   90.00
_cell.angle_beta   90.00
_cell.angle_gamma   90.00
#
_symmetry.space_group_name_H-M   'P 1'
#
loop_
_entity.id
_entity.type
_entity.pdbx_description
1 polymer ?
#
loop_
_entity_poly.entity_id
_entity_poly.type
_entity_poly.pdbx_seq_one_letter_code
_entity_poly.pdbx_strand_id
1 'polypeptide(L)' 'MVMYQDKPKDGQKCGGCLHFQPPNACAIVAGNISPEGWCAVWAAKP' A
#
# COMPACT_ATOMS: atom_id res chain seq x y z
N MET A 1 4.53 13.04 4.91
CA MET A 1 3.50 12.22 5.58
C MET A 1 3.07 11.13 4.61
N VAL A 2 2.95 9.87 5.05
CA VAL A 2 2.73 8.74 4.11
C VAL A 2 1.31 8.71 3.51
N MET A 3 0.36 9.47 4.09
CA MET A 3 -1.02 9.60 3.57
C MET A 3 -1.66 8.25 3.24
N TYR A 4 -1.58 7.32 4.20
CA TYR A 4 -2.22 6.02 4.06
C TYR A 4 -3.75 6.16 4.11
N GLN A 5 -4.43 5.39 3.27
CA GLN A 5 -5.89 5.23 3.23
C GLN A 5 -6.23 3.77 2.93
N ASP A 6 -7.38 3.29 3.42
CA ASP A 6 -7.82 1.91 3.22
C ASP A 6 -8.51 1.64 1.87
N LYS A 7 -8.53 2.62 0.97
CA LYS A 7 -9.13 2.54 -0.35
C LYS A 7 -8.08 2.76 -1.44
N PRO A 8 -8.26 2.19 -2.64
CA PRO A 8 -7.35 2.41 -3.74
C PRO A 8 -7.43 3.86 -4.22
N LYS A 9 -6.39 4.33 -4.90
CA LYS A 9 -6.36 5.64 -5.54
C LYS A 9 -5.97 5.50 -7.00
N ASP A 10 -6.85 5.90 -7.92
CA ASP A 10 -6.59 5.86 -9.36
C ASP A 10 -6.12 4.48 -9.87
N GLY A 11 -6.71 3.40 -9.33
CA GLY A 11 -6.33 2.01 -9.63
C GLY A 11 -5.06 1.52 -8.92
N GLN A 12 -4.33 2.39 -8.24
CA GLN A 12 -3.17 2.03 -7.42
C GLN A 12 -3.64 1.51 -6.06
N LYS A 13 -3.12 0.34 -5.69
CA LYS A 13 -3.39 -0.29 -4.39
C LYS A 13 -2.19 -1.02 -3.84
N CYS A 14 -2.18 -1.21 -2.53
CA CYS A 14 -1.13 -1.90 -1.79
C CYS A 14 -0.85 -3.29 -2.36
N GLY A 15 -1.86 -4.07 -2.76
CA GLY A 15 -1.66 -5.39 -3.38
C GLY A 15 -0.75 -5.38 -4.62
N GLY A 16 -0.77 -4.29 -5.39
CA GLY A 16 0.09 -4.05 -6.56
C GLY A 16 1.35 -3.22 -6.25
N CYS A 17 1.61 -2.89 -4.98
CA CYS A 17 2.72 -2.06 -4.55
C CYS A 17 3.99 -2.89 -4.26
N LEU A 18 5.16 -2.45 -4.70
CA LEU A 18 6.46 -3.06 -4.43
C LEU A 18 6.74 -3.23 -2.93
N HIS A 19 6.26 -2.31 -2.10
CA HIS A 19 6.52 -2.31 -0.66
C HIS A 19 5.53 -3.16 0.15
N PHE A 20 4.45 -3.65 -0.47
CA PHE A 20 3.44 -4.43 0.24
C PHE A 20 3.91 -5.86 0.46
N GLN A 21 3.82 -6.28 1.72
CA GLN A 21 4.17 -7.60 2.20
C GLN A 21 2.87 -8.32 2.57
N PRO A 22 2.42 -9.29 1.76
CA PRO A 22 1.23 -10.07 2.08
C PRO A 22 1.39 -10.79 3.44
N PRO A 23 0.30 -10.99 4.19
CA PRO A 23 -1.09 -10.69 3.81
C PRO A 23 -1.54 -9.25 4.11
N ASN A 24 -0.85 -8.53 5.00
CA ASN A 24 -1.33 -7.26 5.54
C ASN A 24 -0.25 -6.35 6.14
N ALA A 25 0.95 -6.34 5.56
CA ALA A 25 2.08 -5.52 6.03
C ALA A 25 2.68 -4.66 4.90
N CYS A 26 3.48 -3.66 5.27
CA CYS A 26 4.24 -2.82 4.34
C CYS A 26 5.63 -2.54 4.91
N ALA A 27 6.65 -2.49 4.05
CA ALA A 27 8.01 -2.18 4.47
C ALA A 27 8.19 -0.73 4.98
N ILE A 28 7.28 0.18 4.62
CA ILE A 28 7.35 1.61 4.96
C ILE A 28 6.29 2.03 5.99
N VAL A 29 5.07 1.48 5.87
CA VAL A 29 3.96 1.82 6.74
C VAL A 29 3.83 0.74 7.82
N ALA A 30 4.06 1.13 9.07
CA ALA A 30 3.82 0.26 10.22
C ALA A 30 2.32 0.08 10.47
N GLY A 31 1.92 -1.12 10.91
CA GLY A 31 0.55 -1.47 11.25
C GLY A 31 -0.07 -2.48 10.28
N ASN A 32 -1.39 -2.61 10.36
CA ASN A 32 -2.17 -3.52 9.52
C ASN A 32 -2.54 -2.80 8.22
N ILE A 33 -2.02 -3.29 7.10
CA ILE A 33 -2.15 -2.67 5.77
C ILE A 33 -3.13 -3.46 4.94
N SER A 34 -4.19 -2.81 4.50
CA SER A 34 -5.14 -3.42 3.57
C SER A 34 -4.50 -3.61 2.19
N PRO A 35 -4.64 -4.77 1.53
CA PRO A 35 -4.23 -4.92 0.12
C PRO A 35 -4.99 -3.98 -0.82
N GLU A 36 -6.17 -3.49 -0.43
CA GLU A 36 -6.94 -2.48 -1.16
C GLU A 36 -6.60 -1.04 -0.72
N GLY A 37 -5.70 -0.86 0.26
CA GLY A 37 -5.24 0.45 0.68
C GLY A 37 -4.33 1.14 -0.34
N TRP A 38 -3.97 2.38 -0.08
CA TRP A 38 -3.02 3.16 -0.87
C TRP A 38 -2.27 4.14 0.04
N CYS A 39 -1.07 4.54 -0.35
CA CYS A 39 -0.32 5.60 0.32
C CYS A 39 0.53 6.39 -0.69
N ALA A 40 0.97 7.60 -0.32
CA ALA A 40 1.69 8.51 -1.21
C ALA A 40 3.05 7.98 -1.70
N VAL A 41 3.60 6.93 -1.07
CA VAL A 41 4.86 6.26 -1.47
C VAL A 41 4.62 4.99 -2.28
N TRP A 42 3.43 4.84 -2.87
CA TRP A 42 3.12 3.70 -3.72
C TRP A 42 4.08 3.62 -4.92
N ALA A 43 4.55 2.40 -5.21
CA ALA A 43 5.36 2.09 -6.38
C ALA A 43 4.86 0.76 -6.95
N ALA A 44 4.65 0.68 -8.27
CA ALA A 44 4.22 -0.56 -8.90
C ALA A 44 5.24 -1.69 -8.66
N LYS A 45 4.76 -2.91 -8.43
CA LYS A 45 5.63 -4.10 -8.57
C LYS A 45 6.16 -4.18 -10.01
N PRO A 46 7.42 -4.61 -10.22
CA PRO A 46 7.93 -4.93 -11.54
C PRO A 46 7.13 -6.07 -12.20
#